data_AF-A0A0R0C3U0-F1
#
_entry.id   AF-A0A0R0C3U0-F1
#
_cell.length_a   1.000
_cell.length_b   1.000
_cell.length_c   1.000
_cell.angle_alpha   90.00
_cell.angle_beta   90.00
_cell.angle_gamma   90.00
#
_symmetry.space_group_name_H-M   'P 1'
#
loop_
_entity.id
_entity.type
_entity.pdbx_description
1 polymer ?
#
loop_
_entity_poly.entity_id
_entity_poly.type
_entity_poly.pdbx_seq_one_letter_code
_entity_poly.pdbx_strand_id
1 'polypeptide(L)' 'MSTSGGVDHVALGHSLARKVGVNLDKARPKTRRMWEARGLAVIALSRGDLTEAQKIMRPFNRNSGARKVLEGETA' A
#
# COMPACT_ATOMS: atom_id res chain seq x y z
N MET A 1 23.96 -4.45 17.11
CA MET A 1 23.14 -3.80 16.06
C MET A 1 21.77 -4.46 16.09
N SER A 2 20.76 -3.76 16.58
CA SER A 2 19.42 -4.32 16.77
C SER A 2 18.66 -4.35 15.46
N THR A 3 18.71 -5.48 14.72
CA THR A 3 17.71 -5.74 13.68
C THR A 3 16.55 -6.47 14.34
N SER A 4 15.61 -5.71 14.90
CA SER A 4 14.29 -6.25 15.23
C SER A 4 13.79 -6.98 13.99
N GLY A 5 13.51 -8.28 14.10
CA GLY A 5 13.03 -9.16 13.02
C GLY A 5 11.62 -8.82 12.54
N GLY A 6 11.36 -7.53 12.29
CA GLY A 6 10.17 -7.03 11.64
C GLY A 6 10.39 -7.04 10.13
N VAL A 7 9.39 -7.53 9.39
CA VAL A 7 9.38 -7.51 7.93
C VAL A 7 9.63 -6.07 7.45
N ASP A 8 10.64 -5.89 6.61
CA ASP A 8 10.94 -4.59 6.01
C ASP A 8 9.85 -4.23 4.98
N HIS A 9 8.98 -3.31 5.39
CA HIS A 9 7.86 -2.84 4.59
C HIS A 9 8.31 -2.12 3.30
N VAL A 10 9.49 -1.49 3.30
CA VAL A 10 10.05 -0.81 2.12
C VAL A 10 10.48 -1.85 1.10
N ALA A 11 11.25 -2.85 1.52
CA ALA A 11 11.68 -3.95 0.65
C ALA A 11 10.49 -4.74 0.10
N LEU A 12 9.46 -4.97 0.91
CA LEU A 12 8.21 -5.62 0.49
C LEU A 12 7.46 -4.76 -0.54
N GLY A 13 7.31 -3.47 -0.28
CA GLY A 13 6.70 -2.52 -1.21
C GLY A 13 7.41 -2.48 -2.57
N HIS A 14 8.74 -2.47 -2.57
CA HIS A 14 9.56 -2.51 -3.78
C HIS A 14 9.42 -3.82 -4.54
N SER A 15 9.41 -4.94 -3.83
CA SER A 15 9.22 -6.26 -4.43
C SER A 15 7.84 -6.39 -5.09
N LEU A 16 6.79 -5.85 -4.46
CA LEU A 16 5.44 -5.80 -5.02
C LEU A 16 5.38 -4.93 -6.29
N ALA A 17 6.03 -3.76 -6.26
CA ALA A 17 6.09 -2.88 -7.43
C ALA A 17 6.79 -3.58 -8.61
N ARG A 18 7.93 -4.22 -8.37
CA ARG A 18 8.69 -4.97 -9.39
C ARG A 18 7.90 -6.12 -9.99
N LYS A 19 7.17 -6.89 -9.17
CA LYS A 19 6.29 -7.99 -9.65
C LYS A 19 5.22 -7.52 -10.62
N VAL A 20 4.75 -6.28 -10.47
CA VAL A 20 3.73 -5.66 -11.33
C VAL A 20 4.36 -4.87 -12.49
N GLY A 21 5.69 -4.87 -12.61
CA GLY A 21 6.42 -4.14 -13.66
C GLY A 21 6.58 -2.64 -13.40
N VAL A 22 6.31 -2.16 -12.18
CA VAL A 22 6.53 -0.76 -11.81
C VAL A 22 7.99 -0.52 -11.47
N ASN A 23 8.66 0.28 -12.29
CA ASN A 23 10.02 0.74 -12.01
C ASN A 23 9.99 1.94 -11.03
N LEU A 24 10.32 1.68 -9.76
CA LEU A 24 10.33 2.70 -8.70
C LEU A 24 11.48 3.71 -8.79
N ASP A 25 12.56 3.36 -9.50
CA ASP A 25 13.68 4.28 -9.75
C ASP A 25 13.27 5.40 -10.69
N LYS A 26 12.40 5.09 -11.68
CA LYS A 26 11.83 6.06 -12.63
C LYS A 26 10.47 6.62 -12.19
N ALA A 27 9.86 6.07 -11.16
CA ALA A 27 8.54 6.50 -10.69
C ALA A 27 8.59 7.84 -9.94
N ARG A 28 7.47 8.56 -9.95
CA ARG A 28 7.31 9.77 -9.12
C ARG A 28 7.47 9.42 -7.64
N PRO A 29 8.01 10.33 -6.80
CA PRO A 29 8.14 10.10 -5.36
C PRO A 29 6.82 9.69 -4.67
N LYS A 30 5.69 10.24 -5.12
CA LYS A 30 4.35 9.87 -4.63
C LYS A 30 4.02 8.40 -4.91
N THR A 31 4.37 7.89 -6.09
CA THR A 31 4.17 6.49 -6.46
C THR A 31 5.07 5.58 -5.63
N ARG A 32 6.33 5.98 -5.39
CA ARG A 32 7.25 5.23 -4.51
C ARG A 32 6.68 5.10 -3.09
N ARG A 33 6.27 6.22 -2.48
CA ARG A 33 5.64 6.23 -1.15
C ARG A 33 4.36 5.40 -1.08
N MET A 34 3.57 5.37 -2.14
CA MET A 34 2.38 4.51 -2.22
C MET A 34 2.75 3.02 -2.15
N TRP A 35 3.81 2.59 -2.84
CA TRP A 35 4.25 1.19 -2.82
C TRP A 35 4.88 0.80 -1.48
N GLU A 36 5.64 1.69 -0.85
CA GLU A 36 6.16 1.51 0.51
C GLU A 36 5.00 1.35 1.52
N ALA A 37 4.00 2.23 1.45
CA ALA A 37 2.79 2.14 2.27
C ALA A 37 1.99 0.85 1.99
N ARG A 38 1.97 0.39 0.74
CA ARG A 38 1.36 -0.90 0.39
C ARG A 38 2.08 -2.07 1.04
N GLY A 39 3.40 -2.04 1.13
CA GLY A 39 4.17 -3.03 1.89
C GLY A 39 3.79 -3.04 3.37
N LEU A 40 3.63 -1.85 3.97
CA LEU A 40 3.21 -1.72 5.37
C LEU A 40 1.78 -2.25 5.59
N ALA A 41 0.87 -1.94 4.66
CA ALA A 41 -0.50 -2.45 4.69
C ALA A 41 -0.53 -3.98 4.56
N VAL A 42 0.30 -4.59 3.71
CA VAL A 42 0.39 -6.05 3.60
C VAL A 42 0.86 -6.69 4.90
N ILE A 43 1.81 -6.08 5.61
CA ILE A 43 2.25 -6.57 6.93
C ILE A 43 1.10 -6.50 7.95
N ALA A 44 0.31 -5.43 7.95
CA ALA A 44 -0.88 -5.32 8.80
C ALA A 44 -1.92 -6.39 8.44
N LEU A 45 -2.15 -6.65 7.15
CA LEU A 45 -3.03 -7.73 6.70
C LEU A 45 -2.54 -9.11 7.13
N SER A 46 -1.23 -9.38 7.06
CA SER A 46 -0.65 -10.64 7.55
C SER A 46 -0.83 -10.85 9.06
N ARG A 47 -1.08 -9.77 9.82
CA ARG A 47 -1.42 -9.82 11.25
C ARG A 47 -2.92 -9.92 11.51
N GLY A 48 -3.75 -9.93 10.46
CA GLY A 48 -5.21 -9.89 10.56
C GLY A 48 -5.79 -8.50 10.80
N ASP A 49 -4.97 -7.44 10.78
CA ASP A 49 -5.41 -6.07 11.06
C ASP A 49 -5.81 -5.34 9.77
N LEU A 50 -7.05 -5.61 9.34
CA LEU A 50 -7.67 -4.96 8.18
C LEU A 50 -7.86 -3.46 8.38
N THR A 51 -8.10 -3.03 9.63
CA THR A 51 -8.36 -1.63 9.97
C THR A 51 -7.10 -0.79 9.80
N GLU A 52 -5.97 -1.28 10.32
CA GLU A 52 -4.69 -0.59 10.20
C GLU A 52 -4.22 -0.58 8.74
N ALA A 53 -4.40 -1.67 7.99
CA ALA A 53 -4.11 -1.72 6.56
C ALA A 53 -4.88 -0.65 5.75
N GLN A 54 -6.18 -0.49 6.04
CA GLN A 54 -7.01 0.53 5.41
C GLN A 54 -6.58 1.94 5.78
N LYS A 55 -6.26 2.18 7.05
CA LYS A 55 -5.77 3.47 7.55
C LYS A 55 -4.46 3.87 6.87
N ILE A 56 -3.54 2.92 6.68
CA ILE A 56 -2.26 3.12 5.97
C ILE A 56 -2.51 3.52 4.51
N MET A 57 -3.45 2.86 3.82
CA MET A 57 -3.73 3.10 2.40
C MET A 57 -4.66 4.29 2.13
N ARG A 58 -5.40 4.76 3.14
CA ARG A 58 -6.36 5.89 3.06
C ARG A 58 -5.82 7.15 2.33
N PRO A 59 -4.61 7.66 2.60
CA PRO A 59 -4.08 8.84 1.89
C PRO A 59 -3.81 8.59 0.39
N PHE A 60 -3.65 7.33 -0.02
CA PHE A 60 -3.41 6.95 -1.41
C PHE A 60 -4.69 6.55 -2.16
N ASN A 61 -5.77 6.22 -1.44
CA ASN A 61 -7.09 5.91 -2.00
C ASN A 61 -7.91 7.16 -2.40
N ARG A 62 -7.24 8.22 -2.87
CA ARG A 62 -7.88 9.48 -3.28
C ARG A 62 -8.48 9.41 -4.68
N ASN A 63 -8.79 8.20 -5.18
CA ASN A 63 -9.56 8.07 -6.40
C ASN A 63 -11.04 8.23 -6.06
N SER A 64 -11.55 9.42 -6.29
CA SER A 64 -12.96 9.81 -6.15
C SER A 64 -13.94 8.92 -6.96
N GLY A 65 -13.44 7.99 -7.78
CA GLY A 65 -14.26 6.96 -8.44
C GLY A 65 -14.60 5.75 -7.55
N ALA A 66 -13.68 5.28 -6.69
CA ALA A 66 -13.90 4.06 -5.90
C ALA A 66 -14.86 4.28 -4.71
N ARG A 67 -14.94 5.51 -4.20
CA ARG A 67 -15.90 5.89 -3.16
C ARG A 67 -17.34 5.89 -3.70
N LYS A 68 -17.52 6.22 -4.98
CA LYS A 68 -18.84 6.22 -5.67
C LYS A 68 -19.38 4.80 -5.94
N VAL A 69 -18.53 3.78 -5.95
CA VAL A 69 -18.96 2.38 -6.14
C VAL A 69 -19.35 1.71 -4.82
N LEU A 70 -18.82 2.22 -3.70
CA LEU A 70 -19.12 1.71 -2.35
C LEU A 70 -20.30 2.44 -1.70
N GLU A 71 -20.59 3.69 -2.10
CA GLU A 71 -21.86 4.37 -1.82
C GLU A 71 -22.82 4.08 -2.96
N GLY A 72 -23.61 3.01 -2.83
CA GLY A 72 -24.46 2.46 -3.88
C GLY A 72 -25.26 3.50 -4.68
N GLU A 73 -24.92 3.63 -5.96
CA GLU A 73 -25.81 4.15 -6.98
C GLU A 73 -26.38 2.93 -7.71
N THR A 74 -27.52 2.46 -7.21
CA THR A 74 -28.43 1.58 -7.94
C THR A 74 -28.82 2.28 -9.23
N ALA A 75 -28.49 1.68 -10.37
CA ALA A 75 -29.16 1.94 -11.64
C ALA A 75 -30.23 0.84 -11.85
#